data_AF-A0A833PH78-F1
#
_entry.id   AF-A0A833PH78-F1
#
_cell.length_a   1.000
_cell.length_b   1.000
_cell.length_c   1.000
_cell.angle_alpha   90.00
_cell.angle_beta   90.00
_cell.angle_gamma   90.00
#
_symmetry.space_group_name_H-M   'P 1'
#
loop_
_entity.id
_entity.type
_entity.pdbx_description
1 polymer ?
#
loop_
_entity_poly.entity_id
_entity_poly.type
_entity_poly.pdbx_seq_one_letter_code
_entity_poly.pdbx_strand_id
1 'polypeptide(L)'
;MTVPQETQVEYSNFNYNGSNIEVDESIKTYEAYQKLINDKIQYLKSEAHETEGTLFKSEIKGPIQQVGRSVSHIIIYRSSMYTVEAYEIYGYLYIRPGKLLILKSGASNDLLDEAIAEIQHNLKSIKIRSAQGEEHAGLCWKEFFIIDDMSKNIPFTSGYLHFNFPSYPWVRADIEHRIRLESDVPLIELIKKKTTGIPRSCKTATEN
;
A
#
# COMPACT_ATOMS: atom_id res chain seq x y z
N MET A 1 10.98 -6.81 -15.30
CA MET A 1 10.35 -7.83 -16.15
C MET A 1 9.85 -7.15 -17.40
N THR A 2 10.06 -7.75 -18.57
CA THR A 2 9.52 -7.26 -19.85
C THR A 2 8.31 -8.11 -20.22
N VAL A 3 7.19 -7.49 -20.56
CA VAL A 3 5.94 -8.17 -20.94
C VAL A 3 5.40 -7.59 -22.26
N PRO A 4 4.57 -8.34 -23.01
CA PRO A 4 3.87 -7.82 -24.19
C PRO A 4 3.02 -6.58 -23.87
N GLN A 5 2.82 -5.70 -24.87
CA GLN A 5 2.13 -4.43 -24.68
C GLN A 5 0.65 -4.59 -24.31
N GLU A 6 0.01 -5.67 -24.75
CA GLU A 6 -1.39 -5.99 -24.45
C GLU A 6 -1.62 -6.48 -23.01
N THR A 7 -0.54 -6.69 -22.25
CA THR A 7 -0.63 -7.29 -20.91
C THR A 7 -1.45 -6.41 -19.98
N GLN A 8 -2.47 -7.00 -19.38
CA GLN A 8 -3.26 -6.38 -18.33
C GLN A 8 -2.65 -6.73 -16.97
N VAL A 9 -2.33 -5.72 -16.18
CA VAL A 9 -1.73 -5.88 -14.85
C VAL A 9 -2.75 -5.54 -13.78
N GLU A 10 -3.12 -6.54 -12.99
CA GLU A 10 -3.93 -6.36 -11.79
C GLU A 10 -2.99 -6.26 -10.58
N TYR A 11 -3.18 -5.20 -9.80
CA TYR A 11 -2.40 -4.93 -8.60
C TYR A 11 -3.26 -5.20 -7.37
N SER A 12 -2.72 -5.98 -6.45
CA SER A 12 -3.34 -6.20 -5.14
C SER A 12 -3.32 -4.96 -4.23
N ASN A 13 -3.89 -5.13 -3.04
CA ASN A 13 -3.63 -4.23 -1.92
C ASN A 13 -2.16 -4.34 -1.51
N PHE A 14 -1.54 -3.20 -1.26
CA PHE A 14 -0.12 -3.15 -0.90
C PHE A 14 0.03 -2.61 0.51
N ASN A 15 0.73 -3.35 1.36
CA ASN A 15 1.05 -2.92 2.70
C ASN A 15 2.55 -2.62 2.78
N TYR A 16 2.89 -1.47 3.35
CA TYR A 16 4.28 -1.09 3.60
C TYR A 16 4.39 -0.52 5.01
N ASN A 17 5.31 -1.07 5.79
CA ASN A 17 5.65 -0.62 7.13
C ASN A 17 4.39 -0.38 7.99
N GLY A 18 3.55 -1.41 8.12
CA GLY A 18 2.33 -1.38 8.92
C GLY A 18 1.15 -0.60 8.31
N SER A 19 1.29 -0.04 7.11
CA SER A 19 0.25 0.76 6.46
C SER A 19 -0.26 0.12 5.17
N ASN A 20 -1.57 -0.14 5.10
CA ASN A 20 -2.24 -0.50 3.85
C ASN A 20 -2.39 0.74 2.97
N ILE A 21 -1.90 0.68 1.73
CA ILE A 21 -1.93 1.80 0.79
C ILE A 21 -3.06 1.60 -0.21
N GLU A 22 -3.99 2.55 -0.22
CA GLU A 22 -5.07 2.66 -1.19
C GLU A 22 -4.88 3.89 -2.08
N VAL A 23 -5.38 3.79 -3.32
CA VAL A 23 -5.36 4.87 -4.30
C VAL A 23 -6.79 5.31 -4.55
N ASP A 24 -7.08 6.58 -4.32
CA ASP A 24 -8.34 7.22 -4.69
C ASP A 24 -8.14 8.12 -5.91
N GLU A 25 -8.75 7.70 -7.02
CA GLU A 25 -8.67 8.40 -8.31
C GLU A 25 -9.81 9.41 -8.53
N SER A 26 -10.79 9.46 -7.61
CA SER A 26 -11.93 10.36 -7.70
C SER A 26 -11.58 11.81 -7.34
N ILE A 27 -10.53 12.01 -6.52
CA ILE A 27 -10.11 13.33 -6.04
C ILE A 27 -9.22 14.03 -7.07
N LYS A 28 -9.84 14.92 -7.86
CA LYS A 28 -9.18 15.59 -9.00
C LYS A 28 -8.60 16.96 -8.68
N THR A 29 -8.97 17.60 -7.57
CA THR A 29 -8.49 18.94 -7.21
C THR A 29 -8.01 19.01 -5.77
N TYR A 30 -7.17 20.00 -5.48
CA TYR A 30 -6.69 20.25 -4.12
C TYR A 30 -7.85 20.69 -3.20
N GLU A 31 -8.80 21.44 -3.71
CA GLU A 31 -9.99 21.88 -2.98
C GLU A 31 -10.89 20.69 -2.62
N ALA A 32 -11.05 19.72 -3.52
CA ALA A 32 -11.77 18.48 -3.24
C ALA A 32 -11.05 17.64 -2.17
N TYR A 33 -9.72 17.60 -2.21
CA TYR A 33 -8.91 16.98 -1.17
C TYR A 33 -9.10 17.67 0.19
N GLN A 34 -9.02 18.99 0.26
CA GLN A 34 -9.26 19.72 1.51
C GLN A 34 -10.68 19.51 2.04
N LYS A 35 -11.67 19.51 1.16
CA LYS A 35 -13.06 19.21 1.52
C LYS A 35 -13.19 17.80 2.09
N LEU A 36 -12.56 16.78 1.46
CA LEU A 36 -12.55 15.42 1.97
C LEU A 36 -11.99 15.34 3.40
N ILE A 37 -10.85 15.98 3.66
CA ILE A 37 -10.23 16.00 5.00
C ILE A 37 -11.15 16.68 6.00
N ASN A 38 -11.68 17.86 5.67
CA ASN A 38 -12.57 18.61 6.54
C ASN A 38 -13.86 17.83 6.84
N ASP A 39 -14.52 17.29 5.82
CA ASP A 39 -15.75 16.51 5.97
C ASP A 39 -15.51 15.28 6.87
N LYS A 40 -14.39 14.58 6.68
CA LYS A 40 -14.00 13.43 7.50
C LYS A 40 -13.82 13.83 8.97
N ILE A 41 -13.13 14.94 9.23
CA ILE A 41 -12.91 15.45 10.59
C ILE A 41 -14.22 15.88 11.24
N GLN A 42 -15.09 16.59 10.51
CA GLN A 42 -16.37 17.05 11.05
C GLN A 42 -17.28 15.87 11.37
N TYR A 43 -17.34 14.86 10.49
CA TYR A 43 -18.06 13.63 10.76
C TYR A 43 -17.54 12.93 12.02
N LEU A 44 -16.23 12.72 12.14
CA LEU A 44 -15.66 12.07 13.32
C LEU A 44 -15.86 12.85 14.63
N LYS A 45 -16.00 14.18 14.56
CA LYS A 45 -16.34 15.04 15.70
C LYS A 45 -17.82 15.01 16.05
N SER A 46 -18.71 14.69 15.10
CA SER A 46 -20.14 14.56 15.36
C SER A 46 -20.53 13.18 15.91
N GLU A 47 -19.75 12.16 15.59
CA GLU A 47 -19.99 10.80 16.07
C GLU A 47 -19.49 10.62 17.52
N ALA A 48 -20.36 10.09 18.38
CA ALA A 48 -20.07 9.92 19.79
C ALA A 48 -19.15 8.71 20.07
N HIS A 49 -18.29 8.88 21.09
CA HIS A 49 -17.56 7.78 21.72
C HIS A 49 -17.94 7.69 23.19
N GLU A 50 -18.17 6.50 23.73
CA GLU A 50 -18.71 6.33 25.09
C GLU A 50 -17.85 6.99 26.17
N THR A 51 -16.52 6.98 26.00
CA THR A 51 -15.58 7.47 27.02
C THR A 51 -14.78 8.70 26.61
N GLU A 52 -14.69 9.01 25.31
CA GLU A 52 -13.87 10.13 24.79
C GLU A 52 -14.73 11.28 24.25
N GLY A 53 -16.07 11.15 24.33
CA GLY A 53 -17.02 12.12 23.81
C GLY A 53 -17.23 12.01 22.32
N THR A 54 -16.15 11.93 21.52
CA THR A 54 -16.21 11.81 20.06
C THR A 54 -15.27 10.74 19.53
N LEU A 55 -15.54 10.20 18.33
CA LEU A 55 -14.61 9.30 17.65
C LEU A 55 -13.30 9.99 17.27
N PHE A 56 -13.33 11.29 16.98
CA PHE A 56 -12.14 12.06 16.62
C PHE A 56 -11.17 12.21 17.80
N LYS A 57 -9.90 11.82 17.59
CA LYS A 57 -8.82 12.02 18.57
C LYS A 57 -8.00 13.24 18.25
N SER A 58 -7.42 13.31 17.05
CA SER A 58 -6.59 14.45 16.63
C SER A 58 -6.36 14.46 15.12
N GLU A 59 -5.90 15.63 14.65
CA GLU A 59 -5.40 15.85 13.29
C GLU A 59 -3.94 16.32 13.39
N ILE A 60 -3.08 15.75 12.56
CA ILE A 60 -1.70 16.20 12.40
C ILE A 60 -1.52 16.64 10.95
N LYS A 61 -1.01 17.86 10.75
CA LYS A 61 -0.57 18.30 9.42
C LYS A 61 0.56 17.38 8.97
N GLY A 62 0.37 16.74 7.82
CA GLY A 62 1.32 15.75 7.35
C GLY A 62 2.67 16.36 6.98
N PRO A 63 3.70 15.51 6.83
CA PRO A 63 5.07 15.96 6.68
C PRO A 63 5.41 16.55 5.30
N ILE A 64 4.53 16.38 4.32
CA ILE A 64 4.75 16.81 2.94
C ILE A 64 4.02 18.12 2.66
N GLN A 65 4.79 19.11 2.24
CA GLN A 65 4.30 20.39 1.73
C GLN A 65 4.76 20.56 0.28
N GLN A 66 3.88 21.09 -0.56
CA GLN A 66 4.18 21.44 -1.95
C GLN A 66 3.74 22.89 -2.19
N VAL A 67 4.66 23.71 -2.72
CA VAL A 67 4.37 25.11 -3.10
C VAL A 67 3.72 25.90 -1.94
N GLY A 68 4.22 25.69 -0.71
CA GLY A 68 3.70 26.35 0.51
C GLY A 68 2.35 25.83 1.01
N ARG A 69 1.82 24.74 0.46
CA ARG A 69 0.55 24.10 0.88
C ARG A 69 0.82 22.74 1.50
N SER A 70 0.07 22.39 2.54
CA SER A 70 0.07 21.02 3.06
C SER A 70 -0.66 20.10 2.10
N VAL A 71 0.03 19.12 1.56
CA VAL A 71 -0.55 18.08 0.68
C VAL A 71 -0.63 16.73 1.37
N SER A 72 -0.40 16.70 2.67
CA SER A 72 -0.59 15.52 3.50
C SER A 72 -1.26 15.86 4.82
N HIS A 73 -2.06 14.92 5.33
CA HIS A 73 -2.76 15.03 6.62
C HIS A 73 -2.80 13.65 7.27
N ILE A 74 -2.75 13.60 8.59
CA ILE A 74 -2.95 12.37 9.37
C ILE A 74 -4.14 12.60 10.28
N ILE A 75 -5.11 11.71 10.23
CA ILE A 75 -6.31 11.73 11.08
C ILE A 75 -6.26 10.51 11.99
N ILE A 76 -6.41 10.73 13.30
CA ILE A 76 -6.41 9.69 14.33
C ILE A 76 -7.80 9.64 14.96
N TYR A 77 -8.40 8.45 15.05
CA TYR A 77 -9.77 8.30 15.52
C TYR A 77 -10.08 6.90 16.05
N ARG A 78 -11.17 6.74 16.80
CA ARG A 78 -11.72 5.44 17.21
C ARG A 78 -12.62 4.86 16.13
N SER A 79 -12.50 3.58 15.83
CA SER A 79 -13.27 2.93 14.75
C SER A 79 -14.78 2.87 15.00
N SER A 80 -15.21 2.84 16.26
CA SER A 80 -16.63 2.77 16.65
C SER A 80 -16.85 3.42 18.02
N MET A 81 -18.11 3.62 18.40
CA MET A 81 -18.47 4.23 19.70
C MET A 81 -17.99 3.44 20.92
N TYR A 82 -17.66 2.15 20.76
CA TYR A 82 -17.24 1.24 21.84
C TYR A 82 -15.76 0.85 21.77
N THR A 83 -15.01 1.31 20.75
CA THR A 83 -13.61 0.87 20.57
C THR A 83 -12.70 1.60 21.54
N VAL A 84 -12.24 0.91 22.59
CA VAL A 84 -11.31 1.50 23.59
C VAL A 84 -9.86 1.01 23.46
N GLU A 85 -9.63 -0.10 22.77
CA GLU A 85 -8.32 -0.77 22.77
C GLU A 85 -7.32 -0.15 21.79
N ALA A 86 -7.81 0.40 20.67
CA ALA A 86 -6.97 0.85 19.57
C ALA A 86 -7.54 2.08 18.85
N TYR A 87 -6.64 2.82 18.20
CA TYR A 87 -6.97 3.91 17.28
C TYR A 87 -6.71 3.47 15.83
N GLU A 88 -7.52 4.00 14.93
CA GLU A 88 -7.25 4.03 13.50
C GLU A 88 -6.42 5.28 13.20
N ILE A 89 -5.41 5.14 12.34
CA ILE A 89 -4.49 6.20 11.94
C ILE A 89 -4.46 6.23 10.42
N TYR A 90 -5.08 7.25 9.84
CA TYR A 90 -5.20 7.39 8.40
C TYR A 90 -4.33 8.55 7.92
N GLY A 91 -3.28 8.21 7.17
CA GLY A 91 -2.43 9.16 6.46
C GLY A 91 -2.96 9.42 5.05
N TYR A 92 -3.07 10.67 4.66
CA TYR A 92 -3.53 11.09 3.35
C TYR A 92 -2.41 11.85 2.64
N LEU A 93 -2.17 11.54 1.37
CA LEU A 93 -1.18 12.22 0.53
C LEU A 93 -1.78 12.56 -0.83
N TYR A 94 -2.08 13.85 -1.05
CA TYR A 94 -2.53 14.35 -2.34
C TYR A 94 -1.32 14.64 -3.23
N ILE A 95 -1.14 13.82 -4.25
CA ILE A 95 0.06 13.89 -5.07
C ILE A 95 -0.17 14.73 -6.33
N ARG A 96 -1.25 14.45 -7.03
CA ARG A 96 -1.70 15.15 -8.25
C ARG A 96 -3.19 14.87 -8.50
N PRO A 97 -3.86 15.57 -9.43
CA PRO A 97 -5.23 15.25 -9.83
C PRO A 97 -5.43 13.75 -10.11
N GLY A 98 -6.43 13.15 -9.44
CA GLY A 98 -6.77 11.74 -9.59
C GLY A 98 -5.78 10.78 -8.94
N LYS A 99 -4.91 11.26 -8.05
CA LYS A 99 -3.95 10.43 -7.30
C LYS A 99 -3.83 10.93 -5.85
N LEU A 100 -4.82 10.57 -5.05
CA LEU A 100 -4.75 10.62 -3.60
C LEU A 100 -4.35 9.25 -3.08
N LEU A 101 -3.31 9.19 -2.24
CA LEU A 101 -2.98 7.98 -1.49
C LEU A 101 -3.55 8.05 -0.09
N ILE A 102 -4.06 6.92 0.38
CA ILE A 102 -4.56 6.74 1.74
C ILE A 102 -3.79 5.59 2.37
N LEU A 103 -3.03 5.90 3.42
CA LEU A 103 -2.28 4.96 4.24
C LEU A 103 -3.13 4.66 5.47
N LYS A 104 -3.65 3.43 5.56
CA LYS A 104 -4.47 2.98 6.68
C LYS A 104 -3.63 2.11 7.61
N SER A 105 -3.52 2.52 8.86
CA SER A 105 -2.91 1.74 9.93
C SER A 105 -3.77 1.84 11.19
N GLY A 106 -3.42 1.05 12.19
CA GLY A 106 -4.05 1.10 13.51
C GLY A 106 -3.05 0.68 14.58
N ALA A 107 -3.25 1.20 15.78
CA ALA A 107 -2.36 0.94 16.91
C ALA A 107 -3.13 0.89 18.22
N SER A 108 -2.65 0.05 19.14
CA SER A 108 -3.09 0.09 20.54
C SER A 108 -2.72 1.42 21.18
N ASN A 109 -3.38 1.75 22.29
CA ASN A 109 -3.18 3.04 22.97
C ASN A 109 -1.72 3.32 23.35
N ASP A 110 -0.96 2.29 23.73
CA ASP A 110 0.44 2.36 24.14
C ASP A 110 1.44 2.48 22.97
N LEU A 111 1.04 2.05 21.77
CA LEU A 111 1.88 2.11 20.56
C LEU A 111 1.48 3.23 19.60
N LEU A 112 0.54 4.10 20.01
CA LEU A 112 -0.02 5.14 19.15
C LEU A 112 1.06 6.09 18.61
N ASP A 113 1.97 6.56 19.46
CA ASP A 113 3.01 7.51 19.05
C ASP A 113 4.01 6.88 18.06
N GLU A 114 4.33 5.60 18.25
CA GLU A 114 5.19 4.83 17.34
C GLU A 114 4.54 4.70 15.96
N ALA A 115 3.27 4.29 15.92
CA ALA A 115 2.53 4.15 14.67
C ALA A 115 2.29 5.49 13.94
N ILE A 116 2.13 6.60 14.68
CA ILE A 116 2.10 7.95 14.08
C ILE A 116 3.44 8.27 13.43
N ALA A 117 4.57 7.98 14.09
CA ALA A 117 5.89 8.20 13.53
C ALA A 117 6.13 7.34 12.28
N GLU A 118 5.66 6.10 12.27
CA GLU A 118 5.70 5.21 11.10
C GLU A 118 4.90 5.77 9.92
N ILE A 119 3.65 6.20 10.13
CA ILE A 119 2.86 6.82 9.06
C ILE A 119 3.52 8.11 8.54
N GLN A 120 4.09 8.93 9.43
CA GLN A 120 4.84 10.12 9.01
C GLN A 120 6.06 9.74 8.16
N HIS A 121 6.79 8.69 8.53
CA HIS A 121 7.89 8.17 7.73
C HIS A 121 7.40 7.69 6.36
N ASN A 122 6.36 6.86 6.32
CA ASN A 122 5.81 6.30 5.09
C ASN A 122 5.35 7.41 4.13
N LEU A 123 4.65 8.43 4.64
CA LEU A 123 4.23 9.60 3.85
C LEU A 123 5.42 10.37 3.26
N LYS A 124 6.55 10.45 3.97
CA LYS A 124 7.78 11.11 3.48
C LYS A 124 8.49 10.31 2.39
N SER A 125 8.45 8.98 2.49
CA SER A 125 9.16 8.09 1.59
C SER A 125 8.47 7.90 0.24
N ILE A 126 7.16 8.19 0.15
CA ILE A 126 6.39 8.05 -1.09
C ILE A 126 6.61 9.22 -2.05
N LYS A 127 6.85 8.89 -3.32
CA LYS A 127 6.98 9.82 -4.46
C LYS A 127 6.14 9.35 -5.65
N ILE A 128 5.90 10.25 -6.61
CA ILE A 128 5.42 9.86 -7.94
C ILE A 128 6.54 9.07 -8.62
N ARG A 129 6.18 7.97 -9.25
CA ARG A 129 7.11 7.19 -10.06
C ARG A 129 7.58 7.98 -11.27
N SER A 130 8.89 7.97 -11.49
CA SER A 130 9.56 8.56 -12.65
C SER A 130 9.36 7.71 -13.91
N ALA A 131 9.14 8.36 -15.05
CA ALA A 131 9.07 7.68 -16.35
C ALA A 131 10.44 7.21 -16.84
N GLN A 132 11.51 7.87 -16.39
CA GLN A 132 12.90 7.61 -16.75
C GLN A 132 13.54 6.49 -15.90
N GLY A 133 12.80 5.95 -14.93
CA GLY A 133 13.33 5.05 -13.91
C GLY A 133 13.66 5.79 -12.61
N GLU A 134 13.84 5.01 -11.55
CA GLU A 134 14.11 5.52 -10.20
C GLU A 134 15.62 5.57 -9.94
N GLU A 135 16.10 6.71 -9.44
CA GLU A 135 17.52 6.92 -9.11
C GLU A 135 17.90 6.36 -7.73
N HIS A 136 16.91 6.09 -6.89
CA HIS A 136 17.10 5.63 -5.51
C HIS A 136 16.64 4.18 -5.39
N ALA A 137 17.20 3.46 -4.42
CA ALA A 137 16.67 2.16 -4.02
C ALA A 137 15.27 2.33 -3.40
N GLY A 138 14.38 1.37 -3.67
CA GLY A 138 13.03 1.40 -3.16
C GLY A 138 12.06 0.45 -3.86
N LEU A 139 10.78 0.65 -3.57
CA LEU A 139 9.67 -0.19 -4.04
C LEU A 139 8.82 0.58 -5.05
N CYS A 140 8.72 0.04 -6.27
CA CYS A 140 7.81 0.54 -7.30
C CYS A 140 6.43 -0.12 -7.16
N TRP A 141 5.38 0.68 -7.01
CA TRP A 141 4.01 0.17 -6.98
C TRP A 141 3.03 1.08 -7.72
N LYS A 142 2.32 0.54 -8.71
CA LYS A 142 1.45 1.31 -9.62
C LYS A 142 2.18 2.55 -10.17
N GLU A 143 1.71 3.74 -9.79
CA GLU A 143 2.25 5.05 -10.21
C GLU A 143 3.10 5.75 -9.13
N PHE A 144 3.36 5.07 -8.02
CA PHE A 144 4.17 5.62 -6.94
C PHE A 144 5.41 4.78 -6.67
N PHE A 145 6.37 5.41 -6.01
CA PHE A 145 7.64 4.85 -5.63
C PHE A 145 7.89 5.15 -4.16
N ILE A 146 8.31 4.15 -3.39
CA ILE A 146 8.66 4.29 -1.98
C ILE A 146 10.16 4.19 -1.87
N ILE A 147 10.81 5.25 -1.41
CA ILE A 147 12.25 5.23 -1.13
C ILE A 147 12.49 4.33 0.07
N ASP A 148 13.24 3.26 -0.17
CA ASP A 148 13.69 2.32 0.86
C ASP A 148 14.99 1.69 0.36
N ASP A 149 16.09 1.90 1.09
CA ASP A 149 17.37 1.30 0.75
C ASP A 149 17.47 -0.18 1.11
N MET A 150 16.39 -0.75 1.68
CA MET A 150 16.27 -2.13 2.13
C MET A 150 17.31 -2.50 3.19
N SER A 151 17.98 -1.52 3.80
CA SER A 151 18.98 -1.75 4.86
C SER A 151 18.32 -2.17 6.17
N LYS A 152 17.06 -1.77 6.35
CA LYS A 152 16.20 -2.18 7.45
C LYS A 152 15.24 -3.25 6.94
N ASN A 153 14.97 -4.24 7.78
CA ASN A 153 13.97 -5.28 7.49
C ASN A 153 12.54 -4.73 7.68
N ILE A 154 12.17 -3.72 6.88
CA ILE A 154 10.84 -3.11 6.91
C ILE A 154 9.85 -4.07 6.25
N PRO A 155 8.76 -4.45 6.93
CA PRO A 155 7.80 -5.37 6.35
C PRO A 155 6.99 -4.70 5.25
N PHE A 156 6.90 -5.34 4.09
CA PHE A 156 5.96 -4.99 3.03
C PHE A 156 5.22 -6.22 2.50
N THR A 157 3.93 -6.30 2.85
CA THR A 157 3.09 -7.49 2.61
C THR A 157 2.06 -7.23 1.51
N SER A 158 1.35 -8.30 1.14
CA SER A 158 0.18 -8.27 0.27
C SER A 158 0.41 -7.81 -1.17
N GLY A 159 1.63 -7.45 -1.57
CA GLY A 159 1.98 -7.03 -2.93
C GLY A 159 2.13 -8.20 -3.91
N TYR A 160 1.03 -8.59 -4.56
CA TYR A 160 1.04 -9.46 -5.73
C TYR A 160 0.55 -8.74 -6.99
N LEU A 161 1.11 -9.13 -8.13
CA LEU A 161 0.78 -8.64 -9.45
C LEU A 161 0.31 -9.81 -10.30
N HIS A 162 -0.87 -9.68 -10.89
CA HIS A 162 -1.39 -10.65 -11.84
C HIS A 162 -1.28 -10.08 -13.24
N PHE A 163 -0.55 -10.80 -14.09
CA PHE A 163 -0.37 -10.47 -15.50
C PHE A 163 -1.27 -11.40 -16.32
N ASN A 164 -2.27 -10.81 -16.96
CA ASN A 164 -3.17 -11.48 -17.88
C ASN A 164 -2.81 -11.07 -19.32
N PHE A 165 -2.76 -12.04 -20.22
CA PHE A 165 -2.38 -11.82 -21.63
C PHE A 165 -3.61 -12.07 -22.52
N PRO A 166 -4.29 -11.04 -23.05
CA PRO A 166 -5.50 -11.22 -23.86
C PRO A 166 -5.33 -12.16 -25.04
N SER A 167 -4.15 -12.16 -25.68
CA SER A 167 -3.79 -13.06 -26.78
C SER A 167 -3.66 -14.53 -26.35
N TYR A 168 -3.48 -14.79 -25.05
CA TYR A 168 -3.28 -16.11 -24.45
C TYR A 168 -4.15 -16.26 -23.19
N PRO A 169 -5.48 -16.41 -23.33
CA PRO A 169 -6.42 -16.32 -22.20
C PRO A 169 -6.23 -17.40 -21.12
N TRP A 170 -5.50 -18.47 -21.41
CA TRP A 170 -5.17 -19.55 -20.49
C TRP A 170 -3.83 -19.36 -19.77
N VAL A 171 -3.07 -18.33 -20.14
CA VAL A 171 -1.76 -18.03 -19.57
C VAL A 171 -1.90 -16.87 -18.60
N ARG A 172 -1.35 -17.07 -17.41
CA ARG A 172 -1.24 -16.06 -16.36
C ARG A 172 0.15 -16.13 -15.77
N ALA A 173 0.72 -14.97 -15.45
CA ALA A 173 1.94 -14.89 -14.67
C ALA A 173 1.66 -14.08 -13.40
N ASP A 174 2.19 -14.55 -12.28
CA ASP A 174 2.03 -13.91 -10.99
C ASP A 174 3.40 -13.52 -10.43
N ILE A 175 3.55 -12.27 -10.00
CA ILE A 175 4.69 -11.83 -9.18
C ILE A 175 4.16 -11.60 -7.79
N GLU A 176 4.66 -12.36 -6.83
CA GLU A 176 4.28 -12.24 -5.42
C GLU A 176 5.49 -11.90 -4.58
N HIS A 177 5.40 -10.86 -3.75
CA HIS A 177 6.34 -10.71 -2.65
C HIS A 177 5.91 -11.62 -1.49
N ARG A 178 6.67 -12.68 -1.25
CA ARG A 178 6.42 -13.62 -0.14
C ARG A 178 7.28 -13.25 1.05
N ILE A 179 6.69 -12.60 2.05
CA ILE A 179 7.32 -12.50 3.38
C ILE A 179 7.20 -13.88 4.03
N ARG A 180 8.26 -14.68 3.93
CA ARG A 180 8.44 -15.88 4.74
C ARG A 180 9.63 -15.66 5.66
N LEU A 181 9.49 -16.11 6.91
CA LEU A 181 10.60 -16.22 7.85
C LEU A 181 11.55 -17.39 7.48
N GLU A 182 11.17 -18.21 6.50
CA GLU A 182 11.90 -19.40 6.04
C GLU A 182 12.32 -19.25 4.58
N SER A 183 13.49 -19.81 4.24
CA SER A 183 14.00 -19.83 2.86
C SER A 183 13.08 -20.60 1.91
N ASP A 184 13.12 -20.30 0.61
CA ASP A 184 12.36 -21.02 -0.42
C ASP A 184 12.87 -22.45 -0.71
N VAL A 185 13.92 -22.91 -0.03
CA VAL A 185 14.52 -24.25 -0.23
C VAL A 185 13.49 -25.38 -0.18
N PRO A 186 12.58 -25.46 0.81
CA PRO A 186 11.59 -26.54 0.87
C PRO A 186 10.61 -26.50 -0.31
N LEU A 187 10.26 -25.30 -0.78
CA LEU A 187 9.36 -25.13 -1.93
C LEU A 187 10.07 -25.55 -3.23
N ILE A 188 11.33 -25.16 -3.41
CA ILE A 188 12.16 -25.57 -4.55
C ILE A 188 12.28 -27.10 -4.59
N GLU A 189 12.54 -27.74 -3.46
CA GLU A 189 12.64 -29.20 -3.35
C GLU A 189 11.31 -29.90 -3.66
N LEU A 190 10.20 -29.37 -3.14
CA LEU A 190 8.86 -29.87 -3.43
C LEU A 190 8.55 -29.81 -4.93
N ILE A 191 8.86 -28.68 -5.59
CA ILE A 191 8.66 -28.51 -7.03
C ILE A 191 9.52 -29.51 -7.79
N LYS A 192 10.83 -29.60 -7.49
CA LYS A 192 11.74 -30.56 -8.14
C LYS A 192 11.21 -32.00 -8.06
N LYS A 193 10.76 -32.44 -6.89
CA LYS A 193 10.18 -33.77 -6.67
C LYS A 193 8.91 -34.00 -7.49
N LYS A 194 8.04 -32.99 -7.61
CA LYS A 194 6.83 -33.07 -8.44
C LYS A 194 7.17 -33.10 -9.94
N THR A 195 8.12 -32.28 -10.40
CA THR A 195 8.53 -32.22 -11.82
C THR A 195 9.18 -33.52 -12.31
N THR A 196 9.88 -34.25 -11.43
CA THR A 196 10.40 -35.59 -11.76
C THR A 196 9.29 -36.62 -11.97
N GLY A 197 8.10 -36.42 -11.38
CA GLY A 197 6.94 -37.31 -11.50
C GLY A 197 5.98 -36.97 -12.66
N ILE A 198 6.23 -35.90 -13.42
CA ILE A 198 5.37 -35.51 -14.56
C ILE A 198 5.63 -36.46 -15.75
N PRO A 199 4.59 -37.07 -16.35
CA PRO A 199 4.71 -37.91 -17.54
C PRO A 199 5.43 -37.17 -18.68
N ARG A 200 6.31 -37.87 -19.41
CA ARG A 200 7.12 -37.28 -20.50
C ARG A 200 6.27 -36.55 -21.56
N SER A 201 5.05 -37.01 -21.81
CA SER A 201 4.10 -36.39 -22.75
C SER A 201 3.71 -34.95 -22.42
N CYS A 202 3.85 -34.53 -21.15
CA CYS A 202 3.58 -33.14 -20.73
C CYS A 202 4.84 -32.26 -20.75
N LYS A 203 6.04 -32.83 -20.97
CA LYS A 203 7.31 -32.08 -20.98
C LYS A 203 7.65 -31.48 -22.36
N THR A 204 7.03 -31.98 -23.43
CA THR A 204 7.31 -31.60 -24.82
C THR A 204 6.48 -30.42 -25.34
N ALA A 205 5.64 -29.79 -24.52
CA ALA A 205 4.84 -28.64 -24.92
C ALA A 205 5.62 -27.29 -24.89
N THR A 206 6.91 -27.31 -24.54
CA THR A 206 7.76 -26.11 -24.36
C THR A 206 9.00 -26.08 -25.27
N GLU A 207 9.13 -26.98 -26.24
CA GLU A 207 10.32 -27.06 -27.13
C GLU A 207 10.04 -26.84 -28.63
N ASN A 208 8.92 -26.21 -29.00
CA ASN A 208 8.66 -25.78 -30.39
C ASN A 208 8.47 -24.27 -30.49
#